data_AF-A0A819KN30-F1
#
_entry.id   AF-A0A819KN30-F1
#
_cell.length_a   1.000
_cell.length_b   1.000
_cell.length_c   1.000
_cell.angle_alpha   90.00
_cell.angle_beta   90.00
_cell.angle_gamma   90.00
#
_symmetry.space_group_name_H-M   'P 1'
#
loop_
_entity.id
_entity.type
_entity.pdbx_description
1 polymer ?
#
loop_
_entity_poly.entity_id
_entity_poly.type
_entity_poly.pdbx_seq_one_letter_code
_entity_poly.pdbx_strand_id
1 'polypeptide(L)'
;MKDFPYSIPDSPQSKHYVQLLVSFSPSDCMYETYEKYGGNFFNSFPLHWYHNSTSFKIENYVKFDYEMVHSTNNTRTEDYWYSNVKCRVCGTKLYPCDEIYFKRSTDISIRRIQSEDGSCVQQITTYKVISMSKSDESLFDTIPKSWAYTCRDVTLGVQYEPQVLTIELHRSSTVQVWLNTPPHRIHGNDTVIIEWQTSNLSTCIDCATLQPERFIFNSTNFEKRQELVINRVKAGEVIFVPIFHGGGYDMVLPSGYPIYIE
;
A
#
# COMPACT_ATOMS: atom_id res chain seq x y z
N MET A 1 -0.16 25.53 2.82
CA MET A 1 0.60 24.25 2.80
C MET A 1 1.42 24.30 1.52
N LYS A 2 2.74 24.11 1.57
CA LYS A 2 3.53 23.97 0.34
C LYS A 2 3.17 22.59 -0.24
N ASP A 3 2.81 22.54 -1.52
CA ASP A 3 2.49 21.31 -2.25
C ASP A 3 3.65 20.30 -2.10
N PHE A 4 3.34 19.00 -2.06
CA PHE A 4 4.40 18.00 -2.06
C PHE A 4 5.24 18.19 -3.34
N PRO A 5 6.58 18.27 -3.24
CA PRO A 5 7.41 18.68 -4.38
C PRO A 5 7.16 17.83 -5.61
N TYR A 6 7.01 18.50 -6.76
CA TYR A 6 6.77 17.87 -8.07
C TYR A 6 5.49 17.02 -8.16
N SER A 7 4.51 17.22 -7.26
CA SER A 7 3.18 16.64 -7.41
C SER A 7 2.49 17.15 -8.67
N ILE A 8 1.64 16.32 -9.28
CA ILE A 8 0.80 16.73 -10.41
C ILE A 8 -0.17 17.83 -9.92
N PRO A 9 -0.29 18.97 -10.63
CA PRO A 9 -1.26 19.99 -10.25
C PRO A 9 -2.67 19.41 -10.16
N ASP A 10 -3.43 19.85 -9.15
CA ASP A 10 -4.78 19.41 -8.83
C ASP A 10 -4.97 17.97 -8.33
N SER A 11 -3.93 17.15 -8.34
CA SER A 11 -4.00 15.79 -7.83
C SER A 11 -4.12 15.75 -6.30
N PRO A 12 -4.58 14.63 -5.70
CA PRO A 12 -4.63 14.49 -4.25
C PRO A 12 -3.30 14.84 -3.56
N GLN A 13 -2.18 14.45 -4.16
CA GLN A 13 -0.82 14.66 -3.64
C GLN A 13 -0.43 16.15 -3.56
N SER A 14 -1.07 17.02 -4.36
CA SER A 14 -0.87 18.47 -4.29
C SER A 14 -1.64 19.13 -3.14
N LYS A 15 -2.68 18.46 -2.62
CA LYS A 15 -3.63 19.03 -1.64
C LYS A 15 -3.53 18.38 -0.27
N HIS A 16 -3.00 17.17 -0.21
CA HIS A 16 -3.04 16.30 0.95
C HIS A 16 -1.63 15.83 1.35
N TYR A 17 -1.54 15.27 2.56
CA TYR A 17 -0.28 14.71 3.04
C TYR A 17 0.07 13.45 2.24
N VAL A 18 1.34 13.31 1.86
CA VAL A 18 1.85 12.15 1.13
C VAL A 18 2.82 11.39 2.01
N GLN A 19 2.57 10.09 2.19
CA GLN A 19 3.50 9.16 2.83
C GLN A 19 4.22 8.36 1.75
N LEU A 20 5.54 8.49 1.67
CA LEU A 20 6.35 7.57 0.88
C LEU A 20 6.49 6.26 1.66
N LEU A 21 6.06 5.15 1.07
CA LEU A 21 6.08 3.84 1.70
C LEU A 21 7.42 3.17 1.41
N VAL A 22 8.22 2.99 2.46
CA VAL A 22 9.47 2.24 2.41
C VAL A 22 9.17 0.85 2.97
N SER A 23 8.74 -0.11 2.14
CA SER A 23 8.33 -1.44 2.63
C SER A 23 8.78 -2.61 1.75
N PHE A 24 9.68 -3.41 2.34
CA PHE A 24 10.01 -4.84 2.17
C PHE A 24 10.42 -5.44 0.80
N SER A 25 10.14 -4.82 -0.34
CA SER A 25 10.73 -5.21 -1.63
C SER A 25 11.50 -4.03 -2.24
N PRO A 26 12.79 -4.17 -2.59
CA PRO A 26 13.60 -3.09 -3.15
C PRO A 26 13.19 -2.66 -4.58
N SER A 27 12.16 -3.27 -5.20
CA SER A 27 11.88 -3.10 -6.62
C SER A 27 10.92 -1.95 -6.98
N ASP A 28 9.98 -1.56 -6.11
CA ASP A 28 8.90 -0.65 -6.53
C ASP A 28 8.69 0.51 -5.56
N CYS A 29 8.83 1.74 -6.07
CA CYS A 29 8.50 2.94 -5.32
C CYS A 29 6.99 2.99 -5.09
N MET A 30 6.56 3.16 -3.84
CA MET A 30 5.16 3.21 -3.46
C MET A 30 4.90 4.42 -2.57
N TYR A 31 3.72 5.00 -2.67
CA TYR A 31 3.28 6.07 -1.81
C TYR A 31 1.79 5.95 -1.50
N GLU A 32 1.38 6.67 -0.48
CA GLU A 32 -0.03 6.84 -0.10
C GLU A 32 -0.34 8.32 0.05
N THR A 33 -1.54 8.70 -0.37
CA THR A 33 -2.07 10.05 -0.16
C THR A 33 -3.14 10.02 0.92
N TYR A 34 -2.98 10.86 1.94
CA TYR A 34 -3.91 10.90 3.06
C TYR A 34 -5.11 11.79 2.76
N GLU A 35 -6.20 11.17 2.34
CA GLU A 35 -7.46 11.86 2.07
C GLU A 35 -8.67 11.10 2.63
N LYS A 36 -9.83 11.75 2.64
CA LYS A 36 -11.06 11.27 3.29
C LYS A 36 -11.50 9.87 2.83
N TYR A 37 -11.15 9.48 1.62
CA TYR A 37 -11.62 8.27 0.95
C TYR A 37 -10.50 7.22 0.74
N GLY A 38 -9.35 7.34 1.41
CA GLY A 38 -8.23 6.39 1.28
C GLY A 38 -8.55 4.97 1.80
N GLY A 39 -8.10 3.95 1.07
CA GLY A 39 -8.41 2.54 1.34
C GLY A 39 -7.32 1.71 2.05
N ASN A 40 -6.18 2.30 2.46
CA ASN A 40 -5.10 1.52 3.08
C ASN A 40 -5.39 1.27 4.58
N PHE A 41 -5.43 0.01 4.98
CA PHE A 41 -5.62 -0.40 6.39
C PHE A 41 -4.39 -0.14 7.26
N PHE A 42 -3.20 0.01 6.67
CA PHE A 42 -1.96 0.33 7.37
C PHE A 42 -1.76 1.83 7.56
N ASN A 43 -2.84 2.62 7.46
CA ASN A 43 -2.82 4.06 7.67
C ASN A 43 -2.16 4.36 9.02
N SER A 44 -0.88 4.72 8.97
CA SER A 44 -0.03 4.85 10.15
C SER A 44 -0.28 6.19 10.85
N PHE A 45 -1.15 7.02 10.28
CA PHE A 45 -1.66 8.24 10.87
C PHE A 45 -2.93 7.95 11.67
N PRO A 46 -2.92 8.12 13.00
CA PRO A 46 -4.06 7.80 13.82
C PRO A 46 -5.29 8.65 13.46
N LEU A 47 -6.45 8.01 13.33
CA LEU A 47 -7.77 8.66 13.16
C LEU A 47 -8.03 9.82 14.15
N HIS A 48 -7.42 9.81 15.34
CA HIS A 48 -7.58 10.87 16.33
C HIS A 48 -6.90 12.20 15.95
N TRP A 49 -6.06 12.24 14.91
CA TRP A 49 -5.50 13.49 14.38
C TRP A 49 -6.53 14.29 13.58
N TYR A 50 -7.67 13.70 13.19
CA TYR A 50 -8.75 14.43 12.52
C TYR A 50 -9.64 15.30 13.43
N HIS A 51 -9.58 15.15 14.76
CA HIS A 51 -10.41 15.95 15.66
C HIS A 51 -9.72 17.28 16.05
N ASN A 52 -10.11 18.37 15.38
CA ASN A 52 -9.86 19.77 15.76
C ASN A 52 -8.38 20.24 15.87
N SER A 53 -7.42 19.49 15.37
CA SER A 53 -6.00 19.90 15.43
C SER A 53 -5.56 20.59 14.14
N THR A 54 -5.00 21.79 14.26
CA THR A 54 -4.48 22.59 13.12
C THR A 54 -2.98 22.39 12.87
N SER A 55 -2.29 21.67 13.75
CA SER A 55 -0.86 21.37 13.66
C SER A 55 -0.55 20.05 14.34
N PHE A 56 0.31 19.24 13.73
CA PHE A 56 0.77 17.96 14.28
C PHE A 56 2.28 17.97 14.41
N LYS A 57 2.77 17.42 15.52
CA LYS A 57 4.19 17.06 15.66
C LYS A 57 4.31 15.59 15.27
N ILE A 58 4.86 15.35 14.08
CA ILE A 58 5.19 14.00 13.63
C ILE A 58 6.49 13.61 14.34
N GLU A 59 6.43 12.59 15.19
CA GLU A 59 7.60 11.98 15.81
C GLU A 59 7.69 10.52 15.36
N ASN A 60 8.90 10.00 15.24
CA ASN A 60 9.13 8.58 14.96
C ASN A 60 9.05 7.81 16.27
N TYR A 61 7.97 7.06 16.49
CA TYR A 61 7.86 6.15 17.62
C TYR A 61 8.07 4.73 17.14
N VAL A 62 9.05 4.04 17.71
CA VAL A 62 9.14 2.58 17.60
C VAL A 62 8.42 2.01 18.80
N LYS A 63 7.27 1.35 18.56
CA LYS A 63 6.58 0.59 19.60
C LYS A 63 7.18 -0.81 19.69
N PHE A 64 7.55 -1.19 20.91
CA PHE A 64 7.97 -2.54 21.24
C PHE A 64 6.87 -3.22 22.06
N ASP A 65 6.63 -4.50 21.80
CA ASP A 65 5.62 -5.27 22.53
C ASP A 65 6.12 -5.72 23.92
N TYR A 66 7.43 -5.67 24.12
CA TYR A 66 8.10 -6.05 25.36
C TYR A 66 8.95 -4.91 25.90
N GLU A 67 9.23 -4.97 27.21
CA GLU A 67 10.14 -4.03 27.85
C GLU A 67 11.56 -4.21 27.29
N MET A 68 12.19 -3.09 26.94
CA MET A 68 13.52 -3.07 26.36
C MET A 68 14.58 -2.80 27.44
N VAL A 69 15.64 -3.60 27.43
CA VAL A 69 16.77 -3.53 28.36
C VAL A 69 17.99 -2.98 27.63
N HIS A 70 18.61 -1.94 28.19
CA HIS A 70 19.85 -1.38 27.65
C HIS A 70 21.00 -2.34 27.93
N SER A 71 21.72 -2.71 26.89
CA SER A 71 22.89 -3.54 27.05
C SER A 71 24.03 -2.78 27.69
N THR A 72 24.56 -3.33 28.77
CA THR A 72 25.78 -2.83 29.42
C THR A 72 27.05 -3.29 28.71
N ASN A 73 26.92 -4.13 27.67
CA ASN A 73 28.06 -4.59 26.89
C ASN A 73 28.59 -3.43 26.06
N ASN A 74 29.79 -2.98 26.41
CA ASN A 74 30.42 -1.79 25.88
C ASN A 74 31.03 -2.06 24.50
N THR A 75 30.20 -2.29 23.48
CA THR A 75 30.67 -2.28 22.10
C THR A 75 31.08 -0.84 21.77
N ARG A 76 32.27 -0.65 21.17
CA ARG A 76 32.83 0.69 20.95
C ARG A 76 32.06 1.52 19.91
N THR A 77 31.09 0.93 19.23
CA THR A 77 30.53 1.46 17.98
C THR A 77 29.03 1.76 18.04
N GLU A 78 28.27 1.12 18.92
CA GLU A 78 26.79 1.13 18.89
C GLU A 78 26.23 1.07 20.31
N ASP A 79 25.09 1.72 20.54
CA ASP A 79 24.25 1.44 21.71
C ASP A 79 23.19 0.41 21.32
N TYR A 80 22.86 -0.50 22.22
CA TYR A 80 22.06 -1.68 21.92
C TYR A 80 21.02 -1.90 23.02
N TRP A 81 19.77 -2.09 22.60
CA TRP A 81 18.66 -2.47 23.46
C TRP A 81 18.04 -3.78 22.97
N TYR A 82 17.59 -4.61 23.90
CA TYR A 82 16.96 -5.89 23.60
C TYR A 82 15.75 -6.14 24.50
N SER A 83 14.77 -6.88 23.99
CA SER A 83 13.59 -7.24 24.77
C SER A 83 13.96 -8.15 25.94
N ASN A 84 13.31 -7.95 27.08
CA ASN A 84 13.44 -8.84 28.24
C ASN A 84 12.85 -10.25 27.99
N VAL A 85 11.98 -10.39 26.98
CA VAL A 85 11.44 -11.67 26.51
C VAL A 85 12.28 -12.23 25.36
N LYS A 86 12.42 -13.57 25.31
CA LYS A 86 13.10 -14.28 24.25
C LYS A 86 12.13 -15.11 23.42
N CYS A 87 12.29 -15.08 22.11
CA CYS A 87 11.50 -15.81 21.13
C CYS A 87 12.32 -16.95 20.53
N ARG A 88 11.66 -18.05 20.16
CA ARG A 88 12.31 -19.21 19.54
C ARG A 88 12.29 -19.05 18.02
N VAL A 89 13.47 -18.82 17.46
CA VAL A 89 13.70 -18.87 16.01
C VAL A 89 14.22 -20.27 15.68
N CYS A 90 13.59 -20.95 14.71
CA CYS A 90 13.71 -22.39 14.40
C CYS A 90 14.89 -23.16 15.03
N GLY A 91 14.53 -24.18 15.83
CA GLY A 91 15.46 -24.98 16.65
C GLY A 91 15.33 -24.67 18.14
N THR A 92 16.42 -24.83 18.89
CA THR A 92 16.49 -24.55 20.34
C THR A 92 17.11 -23.17 20.67
N LYS A 93 17.46 -22.38 19.66
CA LYS A 93 18.10 -21.07 19.86
C LYS A 93 17.06 -20.03 20.27
N LEU A 94 17.36 -19.33 21.36
CA LEU A 94 16.54 -18.27 21.91
C LEU A 94 17.22 -16.93 21.66
N TYR A 95 16.53 -16.06 20.93
CA TYR A 95 16.94 -14.68 20.68
C TYR A 95 16.01 -13.75 21.42
N PRO A 96 16.41 -12.51 21.79
CA PRO A 96 15.44 -11.49 22.13
C PRO A 96 14.38 -11.38 21.02
N CYS A 97 13.11 -11.25 21.40
CA CYS A 97 12.02 -11.03 20.46
C CYS A 97 12.20 -9.73 19.66
N ASP A 98 12.70 -8.67 20.30
CA ASP A 98 13.06 -7.42 19.65
C ASP A 98 14.46 -6.98 20.05
N GLU A 99 15.18 -6.41 19.09
CA GLU A 99 16.47 -5.78 19.28
C GLU A 99 16.50 -4.48 18.48
N ILE A 100 17.08 -3.42 19.05
CA ILE A 100 17.31 -2.17 18.34
C ILE A 100 18.71 -1.64 18.66
N TYR A 101 19.36 -1.15 17.61
CA TYR A 101 20.70 -0.62 17.67
C TYR A 101 20.68 0.84 17.28
N PHE A 102 21.48 1.63 17.99
CA PHE A 102 21.66 3.05 17.78
C PHE A 102 23.13 3.36 17.52
N LYS A 103 23.37 4.43 16.77
CA LYS A 103 24.71 5.01 16.70
C LYS A 103 25.11 5.47 18.10
N ARG A 104 26.35 5.15 18.50
CA ARG A 104 26.86 5.38 19.86
C ARG A 104 26.58 6.80 20.36
N SER A 105 26.02 6.88 21.57
CA SER A 105 25.69 8.10 22.31
C SER A 105 24.76 9.04 21.54
N THR A 106 23.86 8.47 20.75
CA THR A 106 22.82 9.21 20.02
C THR A 106 21.53 8.41 19.97
N ASP A 107 20.41 9.10 19.76
CA ASP A 107 19.09 8.47 19.57
C ASP A 107 18.85 8.04 18.10
N ILE A 108 19.92 7.91 17.32
CA ILE A 108 19.86 7.58 15.90
C ILE A 108 19.82 6.07 15.71
N SER A 109 18.65 5.53 15.39
CA SER A 109 18.50 4.11 15.09
C SER A 109 19.24 3.74 13.80
N ILE A 110 19.96 2.62 13.83
CA ILE A 110 20.75 2.11 12.69
C ILE A 110 20.23 0.76 12.19
N ARG A 111 19.69 -0.09 13.07
CA ARG A 111 18.98 -1.30 12.69
C ARG A 111 18.05 -1.80 13.79
N ARG A 112 16.99 -2.50 13.40
CA ARG A 112 16.09 -3.28 14.27
C ARG A 112 16.14 -4.74 13.84
N ILE A 113 16.14 -5.65 14.79
CA ILE A 113 15.98 -7.09 14.56
C ILE A 113 14.73 -7.56 15.27
N GLN A 114 13.84 -8.25 14.56
CA GLN A 114 12.63 -8.85 15.11
C GLN A 114 12.68 -10.35 14.96
N SER A 115 12.39 -11.05 16.04
CA SER A 115 12.32 -12.50 16.13
C SER A 115 10.91 -12.87 16.56
N GLU A 116 10.15 -13.52 15.68
CA GLU A 116 8.82 -14.04 16.03
C GLU A 116 8.92 -15.50 16.51
N ASP A 117 8.11 -15.84 17.51
CA ASP A 117 8.08 -17.19 18.05
C ASP A 117 7.55 -18.18 17.00
N GLY A 118 8.34 -19.21 16.69
CA GLY A 118 8.03 -20.16 15.62
C GLY A 118 8.44 -19.72 14.22
N SER A 119 8.95 -18.49 14.04
CA SER A 119 9.57 -18.07 12.78
C SER A 119 10.91 -18.78 12.58
N CYS A 120 11.26 -19.09 11.33
CA CYS A 120 12.61 -19.57 10.98
C CYS A 120 13.58 -18.45 10.62
N VAL A 121 13.15 -17.19 10.69
CA VAL A 121 13.92 -16.05 10.19
C VAL A 121 13.86 -14.90 11.19
N GLN A 122 15.00 -14.25 11.44
CA GLN A 122 15.05 -12.95 12.07
C GLN A 122 14.87 -11.88 11.00
N GLN A 123 13.87 -11.02 11.15
CA GLN A 123 13.68 -9.89 10.26
C GLN A 123 14.61 -8.75 10.67
N ILE A 124 15.45 -8.28 9.75
CA ILE A 124 16.39 -7.20 10.00
C ILE A 124 15.98 -5.98 9.18
N THR A 125 15.67 -4.88 9.86
CA THR A 125 15.42 -3.57 9.23
C THR A 125 16.62 -2.68 9.46
N THR A 126 17.32 -2.28 8.41
CA THR A 126 18.44 -1.33 8.49
C THR A 126 17.94 0.08 8.18
N TYR A 127 18.25 1.02 9.07
CA TYR A 127 17.86 2.43 8.90
C TYR A 127 19.00 3.21 8.25
N LYS A 128 18.69 3.93 7.17
CA LYS A 128 19.59 4.90 6.56
C LYS A 128 19.16 6.30 6.98
N VAL A 129 19.99 6.99 7.76
CA VAL A 129 19.74 8.39 8.10
C VAL A 129 20.12 9.28 6.93
N ILE A 130 19.14 10.01 6.43
CA ILE A 130 19.32 10.93 5.29
C ILE A 130 19.54 12.37 5.78
N SER A 131 18.97 12.75 6.92
CA SER A 131 19.25 14.04 7.58
C SER A 131 18.95 14.00 9.08
N MET A 132 19.65 14.83 9.86
CA MET A 132 19.45 15.05 11.30
C MET A 132 19.18 16.53 11.64
N SER A 133 19.27 17.42 10.65
CA SER A 133 18.96 18.84 10.80
C SER A 133 17.46 19.09 10.57
N LYS A 134 17.00 20.29 10.91
CA LYS A 134 15.68 20.76 10.48
C LYS A 134 15.59 20.55 8.96
N SER A 135 14.56 19.85 8.50
CA SER A 135 14.41 19.51 7.09
C SER A 135 14.51 20.78 6.24
N ASP A 136 15.60 20.94 5.51
CA ASP A 136 15.75 22.00 4.52
C ASP A 136 15.24 21.51 3.17
N GLU A 137 15.06 22.43 2.22
CA GLU A 137 14.52 22.11 0.90
C GLU A 137 15.38 21.08 0.15
N SER A 138 16.66 20.93 0.52
CA SER A 138 17.61 20.00 -0.10
C SER A 138 17.26 18.52 0.10
N LEU A 139 16.52 18.18 1.15
CA LEU A 139 15.97 16.82 1.32
C LEU A 139 15.03 16.45 0.18
N PHE A 140 14.24 17.40 -0.29
CA PHE A 140 13.29 17.19 -1.38
C PHE A 140 13.96 17.20 -2.76
N ASP A 141 15.16 17.77 -2.89
CA ASP A 141 15.96 17.70 -4.13
C ASP A 141 16.37 16.26 -4.48
N THR A 142 16.36 15.36 -3.48
CA THR A 142 16.64 13.93 -3.70
C THR A 142 15.45 13.15 -4.26
N ILE A 143 14.24 13.72 -4.21
CA ILE A 143 13.04 13.07 -4.77
C ILE A 143 13.08 13.24 -6.29
N PRO A 144 13.04 12.15 -7.08
CA PRO A 144 12.97 12.27 -8.53
C PRO A 144 11.78 13.12 -8.94
N LYS A 145 11.97 14.09 -9.84
CA LYS A 145 10.86 14.94 -10.34
C LYS A 145 9.74 14.14 -11.02
N SER A 146 10.05 12.91 -11.43
CA SER A 146 9.13 11.95 -12.03
C SER A 146 8.43 11.04 -11.03
N TRP A 147 8.64 11.20 -9.72
CA TRP A 147 8.14 10.26 -8.70
C TRP A 147 6.64 10.01 -8.83
N ALA A 148 5.84 11.05 -9.11
CA ALA A 148 4.39 10.95 -9.23
C ALA A 148 3.93 10.06 -10.42
N TYR A 149 4.82 9.80 -11.38
CA TYR A 149 4.60 8.95 -12.55
C TYR A 149 5.32 7.59 -12.44
N THR A 150 6.28 7.45 -11.54
CA THR A 150 7.08 6.22 -11.38
C THR A 150 6.74 5.44 -10.12
N CYS A 151 6.15 6.10 -9.13
CA CYS A 151 5.74 5.49 -7.88
C CYS A 151 4.25 5.14 -7.95
N ARG A 152 3.88 3.99 -7.39
CA ARG A 152 2.50 3.55 -7.32
C ARG A 152 1.79 4.18 -6.13
N ASP A 153 0.62 4.78 -6.37
CA ASP A 153 -0.31 5.12 -5.29
C ASP A 153 -1.01 3.83 -4.82
N VAL A 154 -0.82 3.46 -3.56
CA VAL A 154 -1.36 2.21 -3.00
C VAL A 154 -2.82 2.32 -2.61
N THR A 155 -3.37 3.53 -2.58
CA THR A 155 -4.77 3.77 -2.25
C THR A 155 -5.68 3.54 -3.45
N LEU A 156 -5.14 3.64 -4.66
CA LEU A 156 -5.86 3.35 -5.90
C LEU A 156 -6.06 1.84 -6.07
N GLY A 157 -7.30 1.47 -6.34
CA GLY A 157 -7.70 0.09 -6.57
C GLY A 157 -9.18 0.00 -6.87
N VAL A 158 -9.60 -1.15 -7.37
CA VAL A 158 -11.00 -1.52 -7.61
C VAL A 158 -11.43 -2.55 -6.58
N GLN A 159 -12.69 -2.52 -6.20
CA GLN A 159 -13.30 -3.47 -5.28
C GLN A 159 -14.40 -4.24 -5.97
N TYR A 160 -14.61 -5.47 -5.50
CA TYR A 160 -15.62 -6.39 -6.01
C TYR A 160 -16.41 -7.00 -4.87
N GLU A 161 -17.71 -7.21 -5.09
CA GLU A 161 -18.53 -8.02 -4.21
C GLU A 161 -19.59 -8.79 -5.02
N PRO A 162 -19.49 -10.13 -5.12
CA PRO A 162 -18.36 -10.99 -4.71
C PRO A 162 -17.17 -10.91 -5.69
N GLN A 163 -15.95 -11.23 -5.23
CA GLN A 163 -14.75 -11.34 -6.09
C GLN A 163 -14.58 -12.74 -6.72
N VAL A 164 -15.11 -13.77 -6.06
CA VAL A 164 -15.08 -15.18 -6.51
C VAL A 164 -16.52 -15.64 -6.68
N LEU A 165 -16.82 -16.26 -7.83
CA LEU A 165 -18.17 -16.69 -8.19
C LEU A 165 -18.15 -18.11 -8.72
N THR A 166 -19.14 -18.91 -8.32
CA THR A 166 -19.49 -20.15 -9.00
C THR A 166 -20.76 -19.88 -9.82
N ILE A 167 -20.69 -20.01 -11.14
CA ILE A 167 -21.82 -19.73 -12.03
C ILE A 167 -22.17 -21.01 -12.78
N GLU A 168 -23.41 -21.50 -12.71
CA GLU A 168 -23.80 -22.67 -13.51
C GLU A 168 -23.74 -22.37 -15.01
N LEU A 169 -23.56 -23.40 -15.83
CA LEU A 169 -23.55 -23.26 -17.29
C LEU A 169 -24.86 -22.61 -17.79
N HIS A 170 -24.75 -21.59 -18.65
CA HIS A 170 -25.87 -20.79 -19.18
C HIS A 170 -26.65 -20.00 -18.12
N ARG A 171 -26.06 -19.77 -16.94
CA ARG A 171 -26.56 -18.82 -15.95
C ARG A 171 -25.71 -17.55 -15.92
N SER A 172 -26.27 -16.54 -15.25
CA SER A 172 -25.61 -15.29 -14.98
C SER A 172 -25.51 -15.04 -13.48
N SER A 173 -24.53 -14.24 -13.09
CA SER A 173 -24.40 -13.69 -11.74
C SER A 173 -23.94 -12.24 -11.83
N THR A 174 -24.16 -11.49 -10.76
CA THR A 174 -23.82 -10.06 -10.69
C THR A 174 -22.71 -9.84 -9.68
N VAL A 175 -21.70 -9.07 -10.10
CA VAL A 175 -20.64 -8.54 -9.25
C VAL A 175 -20.85 -7.04 -9.10
N GLN A 176 -20.83 -6.54 -7.88
CA GLN A 176 -20.79 -5.11 -7.60
C GLN A 176 -19.34 -4.63 -7.76
N VAL A 177 -19.14 -3.56 -8.52
CA VAL A 177 -17.84 -2.95 -8.79
C VAL A 177 -17.84 -1.50 -8.31
N TRP A 178 -16.84 -1.09 -7.54
CA TRP A 178 -16.64 0.30 -7.13
C TRP A 178 -15.16 0.60 -6.85
N LEU A 179 -14.84 1.86 -6.61
CA LEU A 179 -13.50 2.32 -6.23
C LEU A 179 -13.49 2.77 -4.78
N ASN A 180 -12.38 2.54 -4.09
CA ASN A 180 -12.20 3.05 -2.73
C ASN A 180 -11.89 4.55 -2.72
N THR A 181 -11.07 5.00 -3.66
CA THR A 181 -10.63 6.38 -3.80
C THR A 181 -11.16 7.01 -5.08
N PRO A 182 -11.36 8.34 -5.10
CA PRO A 182 -11.65 9.04 -6.35
C PRO A 182 -10.43 8.93 -7.28
N PRO A 183 -10.63 8.86 -8.61
CA PRO A 183 -9.52 8.91 -9.54
C PRO A 183 -8.80 10.26 -9.45
N HIS A 184 -7.49 10.25 -9.68
CA HIS A 184 -6.70 11.47 -9.67
C HIS A 184 -7.14 12.41 -10.77
N ARG A 185 -7.30 13.70 -10.44
CA ARG A 185 -7.48 14.75 -11.44
C ARG A 185 -6.15 15.05 -12.11
N ILE A 186 -6.01 14.67 -13.38
CA ILE A 186 -4.82 14.89 -14.19
C ILE A 186 -5.23 15.78 -15.36
N HIS A 187 -4.61 16.96 -15.48
CA HIS A 187 -4.95 17.97 -16.49
C HIS A 187 -6.45 18.33 -16.53
N GLY A 188 -7.09 18.40 -15.36
CA GLY A 188 -8.50 18.72 -15.22
C GLY A 188 -9.47 17.55 -15.42
N ASN A 189 -9.01 16.39 -15.90
CA ASN A 189 -9.80 15.18 -16.07
C ASN A 189 -9.56 14.21 -14.90
N ASP A 190 -10.64 13.81 -14.24
CA ASP A 190 -10.67 12.88 -13.11
C ASP A 190 -11.37 11.56 -13.45
N THR A 191 -11.40 11.20 -14.74
CA THR A 191 -12.07 9.99 -15.21
C THR A 191 -11.10 8.81 -15.26
N VAL A 192 -11.56 7.65 -14.81
CA VAL A 192 -10.96 6.34 -15.11
C VAL A 192 -11.97 5.46 -15.84
N ILE A 193 -11.50 4.78 -16.88
CA ILE A 193 -12.24 3.72 -17.57
C ILE A 193 -11.65 2.39 -17.14
N ILE A 194 -12.52 1.45 -16.78
CA ILE A 194 -12.13 0.09 -16.39
C ILE A 194 -12.79 -0.89 -17.35
N GLU A 195 -11.96 -1.72 -17.97
CA GLU A 195 -12.34 -2.83 -18.84
C GLU A 195 -11.81 -4.12 -18.23
N TRP A 196 -12.26 -5.28 -18.70
CA TRP A 196 -11.75 -6.58 -18.24
C TRP A 196 -11.30 -7.41 -19.42
N GLN A 197 -10.18 -8.10 -19.23
CA GLN A 197 -9.69 -9.10 -20.17
C GLN A 197 -9.49 -10.43 -19.46
N THR A 198 -9.58 -11.51 -20.23
CA THR A 198 -9.29 -12.84 -19.71
C THR A 198 -7.80 -12.99 -19.44
N SER A 199 -7.44 -13.44 -18.26
CA SER A 199 -6.06 -13.73 -17.87
C SER A 199 -5.51 -14.92 -18.65
N ASN A 200 -4.20 -14.89 -18.93
CA ASN A 200 -3.44 -16.01 -19.48
C ASN A 200 -3.40 -17.24 -18.56
N LEU A 201 -3.77 -17.09 -17.28
CA LEU A 201 -3.91 -18.19 -16.32
C LEU A 201 -5.27 -18.90 -16.43
N SER A 202 -6.20 -18.38 -17.23
CA SER A 202 -7.52 -19.00 -17.40
C SER A 202 -7.41 -20.29 -18.20
N THR A 203 -8.15 -21.32 -17.79
CA THR A 203 -8.26 -22.57 -18.58
C THR A 203 -9.17 -22.39 -19.79
N CYS A 204 -10.00 -21.34 -19.79
CA CYS A 204 -10.90 -21.02 -20.87
C CYS A 204 -11.03 -19.51 -21.10
N ILE A 205 -10.77 -19.07 -22.34
CA ILE A 205 -10.75 -17.65 -22.69
C ILE A 205 -12.12 -17.06 -23.06
N ASP A 206 -13.06 -17.91 -23.50
CA ASP A 206 -14.37 -17.53 -24.00
C ASP A 206 -15.51 -18.25 -23.27
N CYS A 207 -15.28 -18.64 -22.01
CA CYS A 207 -16.26 -19.34 -21.17
C CYS A 207 -17.25 -18.41 -20.46
N ALA A 208 -16.98 -17.12 -20.41
CA ALA A 208 -17.90 -16.13 -19.87
C ALA A 208 -17.87 -14.82 -20.66
N THR A 209 -18.98 -14.09 -20.63
CA THR A 209 -19.10 -12.74 -21.18
C THR A 209 -19.49 -11.76 -20.08
N LEU A 210 -19.12 -10.49 -20.27
CA LEU A 210 -19.30 -9.41 -19.30
C LEU A 210 -20.24 -8.34 -19.84
N GLN A 211 -21.14 -7.85 -19.02
CA GLN A 211 -22.01 -6.70 -19.34
C GLN A 211 -22.15 -5.78 -18.12
N PRO A 212 -21.85 -4.47 -18.24
CA PRO A 212 -21.28 -3.80 -19.42
C PRO A 212 -19.83 -4.21 -19.67
N GLU A 213 -19.33 -3.96 -20.89
CA GLU A 213 -17.92 -4.25 -21.26
C GLU A 213 -16.92 -3.34 -20.54
N ARG A 214 -17.39 -2.17 -20.07
CA ARG A 214 -16.57 -1.18 -19.38
C ARG A 214 -17.38 -0.37 -18.37
N PHE A 215 -16.71 0.12 -17.34
CA PHE A 215 -17.23 1.15 -16.44
C PHE A 215 -16.45 2.44 -16.56
N ILE A 216 -17.12 3.53 -16.19
CA ILE A 216 -16.54 4.87 -16.13
C ILE A 216 -16.77 5.40 -14.71
N PHE A 217 -15.67 5.72 -14.03
CA PHE A 217 -15.68 6.33 -12.70
C PHE A 217 -15.01 7.71 -12.73
N ASN A 218 -15.42 8.58 -11.82
CA ASN A 218 -14.89 9.93 -11.58
C ASN A 218 -15.08 10.33 -10.11
N SER A 219 -14.68 11.54 -9.73
CA SER A 219 -14.77 12.04 -8.35
C SER A 219 -16.18 12.06 -7.75
N THR A 220 -17.23 11.94 -8.56
CA THR A 220 -18.63 12.01 -8.12
C THR A 220 -19.34 10.66 -8.05
N ASN A 221 -18.78 9.61 -8.63
CA ASN A 221 -19.40 8.28 -8.68
C ASN A 221 -18.46 7.13 -8.30
N PHE A 222 -17.20 7.39 -7.92
CA PHE A 222 -16.21 6.36 -7.59
C PHE A 222 -16.71 5.36 -6.53
N GLU A 223 -17.39 5.83 -5.50
CA GLU A 223 -17.95 5.01 -4.41
C GLU A 223 -19.26 4.30 -4.76
N LYS A 224 -19.88 4.66 -5.90
CA LYS A 224 -21.14 4.05 -6.32
C LYS A 224 -20.87 2.66 -6.84
N ARG A 225 -21.52 1.68 -6.22
CA ARG A 225 -21.53 0.29 -6.67
C ARG A 225 -22.26 0.20 -8.00
N GLN A 226 -21.57 -0.31 -9.02
CA GLN A 226 -22.09 -0.54 -10.36
C GLN A 226 -22.14 -2.06 -10.62
N GLU A 227 -23.13 -2.51 -11.39
CA GLU A 227 -23.39 -3.93 -11.59
C GLU A 227 -22.71 -4.47 -12.85
N LEU A 228 -21.81 -5.43 -12.65
CA LEU A 228 -21.19 -6.24 -13.69
C LEU A 228 -21.89 -7.60 -13.76
N VAL A 229 -22.63 -7.84 -14.83
CA VAL A 229 -23.27 -9.13 -15.10
C VAL A 229 -22.30 -10.02 -15.84
N ILE A 230 -22.06 -11.20 -15.29
CA ILE A 230 -21.18 -12.23 -15.84
C ILE A 230 -22.05 -13.39 -16.31
N ASN A 231 -22.04 -13.70 -17.60
CA ASN A 231 -22.81 -14.80 -18.19
C ASN A 231 -21.87 -15.96 -18.52
N ARG A 232 -22.13 -17.14 -17.96
CA ARG A 232 -21.35 -18.34 -18.29
C ARG A 232 -21.87 -18.99 -19.57
N VAL A 233 -21.01 -19.10 -20.57
CA VAL A 233 -21.36 -19.68 -21.89
C VAL A 233 -20.77 -21.07 -22.11
N LYS A 234 -19.66 -21.42 -21.45
CA LYS A 234 -19.01 -22.74 -21.54
C LYS A 234 -18.46 -23.17 -20.17
N ALA A 235 -18.16 -24.46 -20.03
CA ALA A 235 -17.51 -25.02 -18.85
C ALA A 235 -16.00 -24.74 -18.88
N GLY A 236 -15.43 -24.44 -17.72
CA GLY A 236 -14.03 -24.05 -17.57
C GLY A 236 -13.88 -22.89 -16.59
N GLU A 237 -12.70 -22.81 -15.98
CA GLU A 237 -12.33 -21.72 -15.06
C GLU A 237 -11.89 -20.52 -15.89
N VAL A 238 -12.40 -19.34 -15.53
CA VAL A 238 -12.03 -18.08 -16.16
C VAL A 238 -11.68 -17.03 -15.11
N ILE A 239 -10.57 -16.33 -15.35
CA ILE A 239 -10.08 -15.26 -14.49
C ILE A 239 -10.10 -13.98 -15.32
N PHE A 240 -10.87 -12.98 -14.88
CA PHE A 240 -10.86 -11.66 -15.48
C PHE A 240 -9.91 -10.75 -14.71
N VAL A 241 -9.01 -10.07 -15.43
CA VAL A 241 -8.14 -9.02 -14.86
C VAL A 241 -8.54 -7.66 -15.45
N PRO A 242 -8.62 -6.60 -14.63
CA PRO A 242 -9.02 -5.29 -15.09
C PRO A 242 -7.91 -4.65 -15.94
N ILE A 243 -8.31 -3.81 -16.88
CA ILE A 243 -7.46 -2.87 -17.60
C ILE A 243 -7.93 -1.49 -17.18
N PHE A 244 -6.99 -0.66 -16.73
CA PHE A 244 -7.27 0.68 -16.26
C PHE A 244 -6.81 1.72 -17.29
N HIS A 245 -7.61 2.76 -17.50
CA HIS A 245 -7.28 3.88 -18.36
C HIS A 245 -7.61 5.21 -17.67
N GLY A 246 -6.58 6.01 -17.40
CA GLY A 246 -6.70 7.35 -16.83
C GLY A 246 -6.82 7.39 -15.31
N GLY A 247 -6.97 8.61 -14.79
CA GLY A 247 -7.23 8.84 -13.36
C GLY A 247 -6.11 8.41 -12.41
N GLY A 248 -4.89 8.22 -12.92
CA GLY A 248 -3.76 7.65 -12.15
C GLY A 248 -3.85 6.12 -11.98
N TYR A 249 -4.96 5.50 -12.36
CA TYR A 249 -5.16 4.06 -12.28
C TYR A 249 -4.34 3.28 -13.31
N ASP A 250 -3.79 3.95 -14.33
CA ASP A 250 -2.86 3.34 -15.30
C ASP A 250 -1.63 2.68 -14.62
N MET A 251 -1.29 3.13 -13.40
CA MET A 251 -0.17 2.63 -12.60
C MET A 251 -0.58 1.52 -11.61
N VAL A 252 -1.87 1.19 -11.53
CA VAL A 252 -2.39 0.13 -10.65
C VAL A 252 -2.12 -1.21 -11.30
N LEU A 253 -1.48 -2.13 -10.56
CA LEU A 253 -1.19 -3.48 -11.04
C LEU A 253 -2.50 -4.28 -11.23
N PRO A 254 -2.87 -4.66 -12.48
CA PRO A 254 -4.09 -5.44 -12.75
C PRO A 254 -4.20 -6.75 -11.99
N SER A 255 -3.05 -7.42 -11.81
CA SER A 255 -2.96 -8.72 -11.14
C SER A 255 -3.36 -8.68 -9.66
N GLY A 256 -3.43 -7.49 -9.05
CA GLY A 256 -3.93 -7.31 -7.69
C GLY A 256 -5.45 -7.36 -7.57
N TYR A 257 -6.19 -7.33 -8.68
CA TYR A 257 -7.65 -7.18 -8.70
C TYR A 257 -8.38 -8.14 -9.65
N PRO A 258 -8.11 -9.46 -9.62
CA PRO A 258 -8.81 -10.43 -10.46
C PRO A 258 -10.25 -10.69 -9.99
N ILE A 259 -11.13 -11.05 -10.92
CA ILE A 259 -12.42 -11.70 -10.65
C ILE A 259 -12.29 -13.18 -11.06
N TYR A 260 -12.63 -14.10 -10.17
CA TYR A 260 -12.53 -15.53 -10.40
C TYR A 260 -13.90 -16.14 -10.65
N ILE A 261 -14.03 -16.90 -11.73
CA ILE A 261 -15.23 -17.67 -12.06
C ILE A 261 -14.90 -19.16 -12.11
N GLU A 262 -15.56 -19.92 -11.24
CA GLU A 262 -15.50 -21.38 -11.12
C GLU A 262 -16.70 -22.05 -11.80
#